data_AF-A0A1G9ML26-F1
#
_entry.id   AF-A0A1G9ML26-F1
#
_cell.length_a   1.000
_cell.length_b   1.000
_cell.length_c   1.000
_cell.angle_alpha   90.00
_cell.angle_beta   90.00
_cell.angle_gamma   90.00
#
_symmetry.space_group_name_H-M   'P 1'
#
loop_
_entity.id
_entity.type
_entity.pdbx_description
1 polymer ?
#
loop_
_entity_poly.entity_id
_entity_poly.type
_entity_poly.pdbx_seq_one_letter_code
_entity_poly.pdbx_strand_id
1 'polypeptide(L)'
;MKKKAIRFFSPNDNVEEKKKETKSKDLLTTSISKKGKLLLSPAVLDLLAADPATSRFRVGTEERKRGVGSFFLVKAANDDAEAFAIAKSGRGHGIPLGPILHKMGIDYATLDYTFEIKPFEYEEVSGYELLLKEKTPRDGSASDDE
;
A
#
# COMPACT_ATOMS: atom_id res chain seq x y z
N MET A 1 22.17 50.25 23.70
CA MET A 1 21.32 50.24 22.49
C MET A 1 21.66 48.99 21.67
N LYS A 2 20.76 47.99 21.57
CA LYS A 2 21.00 46.80 20.74
C LYS A 2 20.69 47.16 19.29
N LYS A 3 21.71 47.23 18.43
CA LYS A 3 21.54 47.47 16.99
C LYS A 3 20.72 46.32 16.40
N LYS A 4 19.60 46.65 15.73
CA LYS A 4 18.84 45.66 14.94
C LYS A 4 19.74 45.22 13.78
N ALA A 5 20.11 43.95 13.76
CA ALA A 5 20.84 43.37 12.64
C ALA A 5 19.87 43.25 11.46
N ILE A 6 20.08 44.05 10.43
CA ILE A 6 19.34 43.94 9.18
C ILE A 6 19.97 42.79 8.39
N ARG A 7 19.16 41.77 8.07
CA ARG A 7 19.57 40.65 7.24
C ARG A 7 19.23 40.97 5.78
N PHE A 8 20.22 40.87 4.91
CA PHE A 8 20.06 41.08 3.47
C PHE A 8 20.00 39.71 2.77
N PHE A 9 19.15 39.60 1.76
CA PHE A 9 19.01 38.41 0.93
C PHE A 9 19.88 38.53 -0.32
N SER A 10 20.28 37.39 -0.88
CA SER A 10 21.02 37.27 -2.13
C SER A 10 20.09 36.83 -3.27
N PRO A 11 20.49 36.99 -4.55
CA PRO A 11 19.72 36.46 -5.69
C PRO A 11 19.49 34.95 -5.64
N ASN A 12 20.34 34.18 -4.92
CA ASN A 12 20.14 32.75 -4.71
C ASN A 12 18.96 32.45 -3.76
N ASP A 13 18.59 33.37 -2.86
CA ASP A 13 17.38 33.23 -2.04
C ASP A 13 16.09 33.39 -2.87
N ASN A 14 16.22 33.91 -4.10
CA ASN A 14 15.11 34.05 -5.05
C ASN A 14 14.89 32.78 -5.90
N VAL A 15 15.78 31.79 -5.76
CA VAL A 15 15.52 30.45 -6.26
C VAL A 15 14.75 29.76 -5.16
N GLU A 16 13.45 29.51 -5.38
CA GLU A 16 12.81 28.42 -4.66
C GLU A 16 13.67 27.18 -4.96
N GLU A 17 14.57 26.84 -4.04
CA GLU A 17 14.96 25.46 -3.88
C GLU A 17 13.63 24.75 -3.62
N LYS A 18 12.98 24.30 -4.71
CA LYS A 18 12.10 23.15 -4.67
C LYS A 18 12.86 22.21 -3.79
N LYS A 19 12.41 22.05 -2.54
CA LYS A 19 12.92 21.03 -1.65
C LYS A 19 13.06 19.85 -2.55
N LYS A 20 14.31 19.45 -2.82
CA LYS A 20 14.55 18.07 -3.20
C LYS A 20 14.05 17.38 -1.96
N GLU A 21 12.78 17.01 -1.99
CA GLU A 21 12.29 15.88 -1.24
C GLU A 21 13.37 14.85 -1.49
N THR A 22 14.18 14.68 -0.44
CA THR A 22 15.06 13.56 -0.30
C THR A 22 14.29 12.41 -0.88
N LYS A 23 14.77 11.81 -1.97
CA LYS A 23 14.17 10.60 -2.54
C LYS A 23 14.14 9.59 -1.41
N SER A 24 13.07 9.62 -0.62
CA SER A 24 12.67 8.57 0.28
C SER A 24 12.64 7.37 -0.64
N LYS A 25 13.50 6.37 -0.36
CA LYS A 25 13.48 5.06 -1.04
C LYS A 25 12.03 4.79 -1.47
N ASP A 26 11.76 4.75 -2.78
CA ASP A 26 10.40 4.77 -3.33
C ASP A 26 9.49 3.90 -2.48
N LEU A 27 8.61 4.54 -1.70
CA LEU A 27 7.69 3.85 -0.81
C LEU A 27 6.71 3.13 -1.71
N LEU A 28 6.97 1.84 -1.91
CA LEU A 28 6.22 1.06 -2.86
C LEU A 28 4.80 0.89 -2.34
N THR A 29 3.82 1.20 -3.18
CA THR A 29 2.41 1.13 -2.82
C THR A 29 1.65 0.08 -3.62
N THR A 30 0.55 -0.40 -3.04
CA THR A 30 -0.40 -1.31 -3.67
C THR A 30 -1.83 -0.87 -3.35
N SER A 31 -2.82 -1.38 -4.10
CA SER A 31 -4.23 -1.06 -3.91
C SER A 31 -5.16 -2.25 -4.10
N ILE A 32 -6.42 -2.09 -3.70
CA ILE A 32 -7.46 -3.10 -3.89
C ILE A 32 -8.29 -2.76 -5.12
N SER A 33 -8.39 -3.71 -6.05
CA SER A 33 -9.26 -3.59 -7.23
C SER A 33 -10.75 -3.64 -6.89
N LYS A 34 -11.60 -3.15 -7.80
CA LYS A 34 -13.08 -3.24 -7.70
C LYS A 34 -13.61 -4.66 -7.49
N LYS A 35 -12.83 -5.68 -7.84
CA LYS A 35 -13.19 -7.11 -7.70
C LYS A 35 -12.66 -7.73 -6.40
N GLY A 36 -12.14 -6.93 -5.48
CA GLY A 36 -11.63 -7.41 -4.20
C GLY A 36 -10.32 -8.19 -4.34
N LYS A 37 -9.47 -7.82 -5.30
CA LYS A 37 -8.10 -8.37 -5.41
C LYS A 37 -7.09 -7.33 -4.96
N LEU A 38 -6.15 -7.73 -4.12
CA LEU A 38 -4.97 -6.95 -3.78
C LEU A 38 -4.02 -6.95 -4.99
N LEU A 39 -3.71 -5.79 -5.55
CA LEU A 39 -2.99 -5.66 -6.81
C LEU A 39 -1.48 -5.78 -6.62
N LEU A 40 -0.85 -6.71 -7.34
CA LEU A 40 0.58 -6.89 -7.35
C LEU A 40 1.12 -6.33 -8.67
N SER A 41 1.61 -5.08 -8.63
CA SER A 41 2.32 -4.48 -9.76
C SER A 41 3.67 -5.19 -9.98
N PRO A 42 4.31 -5.05 -11.15
CA PRO A 42 5.62 -5.66 -11.38
C PRO A 42 6.66 -5.33 -10.29
N ALA A 43 6.73 -4.06 -9.89
CA ALA A 43 7.62 -3.63 -8.81
C ALA A 43 7.28 -4.28 -7.46
N VAL A 44 6.00 -4.55 -7.18
CA VAL A 44 5.58 -5.24 -5.95
C VAL A 44 5.96 -6.72 -6.02
N LEU A 45 5.80 -7.37 -7.17
CA LEU A 45 6.23 -8.75 -7.36
C LEU A 45 7.74 -8.90 -7.17
N ASP A 46 8.52 -7.97 -7.72
CA ASP A 46 9.97 -7.92 -7.55
C ASP A 46 10.34 -7.73 -6.07
N LEU A 47 9.68 -6.80 -5.38
CA LEU A 47 9.90 -6.57 -3.95
C LEU A 47 9.61 -7.83 -3.12
N LEU A 48 8.54 -8.54 -3.43
CA LEU A 48 8.14 -9.78 -2.74
C LEU A 48 8.95 -11.01 -3.18
N ALA A 49 9.88 -10.85 -4.14
CA ALA A 49 10.56 -11.95 -4.83
C ALA A 49 9.57 -13.05 -5.26
N ALA A 50 8.44 -12.63 -5.84
CA ALA A 50 7.28 -13.48 -6.13
C ALA A 50 7.18 -13.80 -7.62
N ASP A 51 7.04 -15.09 -7.93
CA ASP A 51 6.62 -15.56 -9.24
C ASP A 51 5.10 -15.75 -9.25
N PRO A 52 4.33 -15.03 -10.09
CA PRO A 52 2.88 -15.16 -10.18
C PRO A 52 2.36 -16.57 -10.46
N ALA A 53 3.17 -17.45 -11.07
CA ALA A 53 2.75 -18.80 -11.43
C ALA A 53 2.88 -19.79 -10.25
N THR A 54 3.83 -19.56 -9.35
CA THR A 54 4.23 -20.55 -8.33
C THR A 54 4.12 -20.02 -6.92
N SER A 55 4.31 -18.71 -6.70
CA SER A 55 4.34 -18.13 -5.36
C SER A 55 2.95 -18.05 -4.72
N ARG A 56 2.91 -18.43 -3.45
CA ARG A 56 1.72 -18.34 -2.59
C ARG A 56 2.03 -17.49 -1.36
N PHE A 57 1.01 -16.82 -0.85
CA PHE A 57 1.14 -15.93 0.30
C PHE A 57 0.07 -16.22 1.33
N ARG A 58 0.46 -16.35 2.60
CA ARG A 58 -0.47 -16.23 3.71
C ARG A 58 -0.79 -14.76 3.90
N VAL A 59 -2.08 -14.46 4.09
CA VAL A 59 -2.56 -13.09 4.29
C VAL A 59 -3.18 -12.98 5.67
N GLY A 60 -2.57 -12.16 6.53
CA GLY A 60 -3.04 -11.87 7.87
C GLY A 60 -3.50 -10.42 8.04
N THR A 61 -4.16 -10.14 9.16
CA THR A 61 -4.54 -8.79 9.62
C THR A 61 -4.49 -8.80 11.15
N GLU A 62 -4.34 -7.64 11.80
CA GLU A 62 -4.44 -7.56 13.27
C GLU A 62 -5.83 -8.02 13.74
N GLU A 63 -5.86 -8.89 14.76
CA GLU A 63 -7.10 -9.34 15.40
C GLU A 63 -7.78 -8.15 16.12
N ARG A 64 -9.11 -8.03 16.01
CA ARG A 64 -9.99 -7.10 16.75
C ARG A 64 -10.20 -5.67 16.20
N LYS A 65 -9.62 -5.27 15.07
CA LYS A 65 -10.00 -3.99 14.43
C LYS A 65 -11.02 -4.22 13.32
N ARG A 66 -12.19 -3.58 13.45
CA ARG A 66 -13.17 -3.48 12.35
C ARG A 66 -12.61 -2.53 11.28
N GLY A 67 -12.64 -2.93 10.02
CA GLY A 67 -11.96 -2.22 8.92
C GLY A 67 -10.53 -2.71 8.69
N VAL A 68 -9.75 -1.95 7.93
CA VAL A 68 -8.36 -2.28 7.59
C VAL A 68 -7.43 -1.18 8.06
N GLY A 69 -6.55 -1.54 9.00
CA GLY A 69 -5.36 -0.76 9.33
C GLY A 69 -4.16 -1.27 8.53
N SER A 70 -3.87 -2.56 8.64
CA SER A 70 -2.78 -3.21 7.93
C SER A 70 -3.09 -4.65 7.54
N PHE A 71 -2.48 -5.11 6.45
CA PHE A 71 -2.40 -6.53 6.12
C PHE A 71 -0.97 -7.03 6.23
N PHE A 72 -0.80 -8.31 6.51
CA PHE A 72 0.51 -8.95 6.54
C PHE A 72 0.57 -9.99 5.44
N LEU A 73 1.58 -9.89 4.58
CA LEU A 73 1.90 -10.89 3.56
C LEU A 73 3.13 -11.66 3.98
N VAL A 74 2.98 -12.97 4.09
CA VAL A 74 4.07 -13.89 4.39
C VAL A 74 4.16 -14.88 3.24
N LYS A 75 5.35 -15.02 2.64
CA LYS A 75 5.55 -15.99 1.57
C LYS A 75 5.41 -17.40 2.14
N ALA A 76 4.56 -18.19 1.54
CA ALA A 76 4.28 -19.55 1.99
C ALA A 76 5.07 -20.57 1.16
N ALA A 77 5.25 -21.77 1.73
CA ALA A 77 5.68 -22.92 0.93
C ALA A 77 4.59 -23.29 -0.09
N ASN A 78 4.99 -23.95 -1.18
CA ASN A 78 4.06 -24.25 -2.28
C ASN A 78 2.86 -25.10 -1.85
N ASP A 79 2.97 -25.95 -0.83
CA ASP A 79 1.89 -26.87 -0.41
C ASP A 79 1.09 -26.38 0.80
N ASP A 80 1.20 -25.11 1.16
CA ASP A 80 0.43 -24.53 2.26
C ASP A 80 -1.03 -24.32 1.86
N ALA A 81 -1.93 -25.07 2.49
CA ALA A 81 -3.37 -25.02 2.26
C ALA A 81 -4.01 -23.69 2.70
N GLU A 82 -3.36 -22.95 3.59
CA GLU A 82 -3.82 -21.65 4.09
C GLU A 82 -3.28 -20.48 3.25
N ALA A 83 -2.47 -20.76 2.21
CA ALA A 83 -1.86 -19.75 1.38
C ALA A 83 -2.67 -19.45 0.11
N PHE A 84 -2.72 -18.17 -0.24
CA PHE A 84 -3.41 -17.66 -1.41
C PHE A 84 -2.48 -17.68 -2.63
N ALA A 85 -2.98 -18.22 -3.74
CA ALA A 85 -2.31 -18.14 -5.03
C ALA A 85 -2.47 -16.75 -5.65
N ILE A 86 -1.45 -16.31 -6.37
CA ILE A 86 -1.52 -15.12 -7.21
C ILE A 86 -2.42 -15.43 -8.42
N ALA A 87 -3.36 -14.53 -8.71
CA ALA A 87 -4.28 -14.66 -9.84
C ALA A 87 -4.15 -13.48 -10.81
N LYS A 88 -4.52 -13.69 -12.06
CA LYS A 88 -4.58 -12.60 -13.06
C LYS A 88 -5.58 -11.53 -12.63
N SER A 89 -5.21 -10.27 -12.74
CA SER A 89 -6.04 -9.11 -12.41
C SER A 89 -5.87 -8.02 -13.47
N GLY A 90 -6.82 -7.94 -14.41
CA GLY A 90 -6.72 -6.99 -15.53
C GLY A 90 -5.44 -7.22 -16.36
N ARG A 91 -4.56 -6.21 -16.38
CA ARG A 91 -3.25 -6.26 -17.06
C ARG A 91 -2.11 -6.78 -16.17
N GLY A 92 -2.37 -7.08 -14.90
CA GLY A 92 -1.35 -7.52 -13.95
C GLY A 92 -1.80 -8.71 -13.13
N HIS A 93 -1.31 -8.76 -11.90
CA HIS A 93 -1.54 -9.85 -10.96
C HIS A 93 -2.18 -9.34 -9.67
N GLY A 94 -2.76 -10.24 -8.90
CA GLY A 94 -3.30 -9.89 -7.60
C GLY A 94 -3.76 -11.09 -6.78
N ILE A 95 -3.82 -10.90 -5.47
CA ILE A 95 -4.29 -11.90 -4.52
C ILE A 95 -5.80 -11.73 -4.33
N PRO A 96 -6.63 -12.77 -4.57
CA PRO A 96 -8.07 -12.67 -4.42
C PRO A 96 -8.47 -12.68 -2.94
N LEU A 97 -8.99 -11.56 -2.44
CA LEU A 97 -9.38 -11.39 -1.04
C LEU A 97 -10.85 -10.97 -0.87
N GLY A 98 -11.63 -10.86 -1.95
CA GLY A 98 -12.99 -10.28 -1.95
C GLY A 98 -13.89 -10.72 -0.79
N PRO A 99 -14.12 -12.03 -0.56
CA PRO A 99 -14.94 -12.50 0.55
C PRO A 99 -14.41 -12.09 1.94
N ILE A 100 -13.08 -12.04 2.11
CA ILE A 100 -12.44 -11.61 3.37
C ILE A 100 -12.65 -10.11 3.54
N LEU A 101 -12.37 -9.33 2.50
CA LEU A 101 -12.53 -7.87 2.52
C LEU A 101 -13.97 -7.46 2.81
N HIS A 102 -14.94 -8.17 2.23
CA HIS A 102 -16.37 -7.97 2.49
C HIS A 102 -16.72 -8.27 3.95
N LYS A 103 -16.23 -9.40 4.51
CA LYS A 103 -16.42 -9.74 5.93
C LYS A 103 -15.80 -8.68 6.87
N MET A 104 -14.71 -8.04 6.45
CA MET A 104 -14.06 -6.95 7.19
C MET A 104 -14.79 -5.59 7.05
N GLY A 105 -15.82 -5.50 6.19
CA GLY A 105 -16.56 -4.27 5.95
C GLY A 105 -15.81 -3.25 5.08
N ILE A 106 -14.92 -3.71 4.20
CA ILE A 106 -14.16 -2.86 3.28
C ILE A 106 -14.98 -2.65 2.02
N ASP A 107 -15.33 -1.39 1.74
CA ASP A 107 -16.02 -1.01 0.51
C ASP A 107 -15.03 -0.69 -0.60
N TYR A 108 -14.44 -1.73 -1.18
CA TYR A 108 -13.58 -1.61 -2.35
C TYR A 108 -14.35 -1.38 -3.66
N ALA A 109 -15.67 -1.19 -3.63
CA ALA A 109 -16.46 -0.86 -4.81
C ALA A 109 -16.47 0.67 -5.03
N THR A 110 -16.73 1.43 -3.97
CA THR A 110 -16.83 2.90 -4.00
C THR A 110 -15.54 3.61 -3.63
N LEU A 111 -14.65 2.96 -2.86
CA LEU A 111 -13.43 3.58 -2.35
C LEU A 111 -12.19 2.92 -2.93
N ASP A 112 -11.18 3.74 -3.21
CA ASP A 112 -9.82 3.30 -3.47
C ASP A 112 -9.05 3.27 -2.14
N TYR A 113 -8.32 2.18 -1.95
CA TYR A 113 -7.47 1.96 -0.78
C TYR A 113 -6.03 1.83 -1.26
N THR A 114 -5.15 2.69 -0.76
CA THR A 114 -3.72 2.68 -1.05
C THR A 114 -2.96 2.23 0.18
N PHE A 115 -2.12 1.23 0.01
CA PHE A 115 -1.30 0.64 1.05
C PHE A 115 0.17 0.89 0.77
N GLU A 116 0.93 1.30 1.78
CA GLU A 116 2.39 1.32 1.74
C GLU A 116 2.92 -0.03 2.19
N ILE A 117 3.87 -0.56 1.42
CA ILE A 117 4.49 -1.85 1.68
C ILE A 117 5.77 -1.64 2.46
N LYS A 118 5.86 -2.26 3.64
CA LYS A 118 7.04 -2.25 4.49
C LYS A 118 7.48 -3.68 4.81
N PRO A 119 8.78 -3.97 4.82
CA PRO A 119 9.23 -5.22 5.40
C PRO A 119 8.87 -5.25 6.89
N PHE A 120 8.40 -6.40 7.37
CA PHE A 120 8.24 -6.67 8.79
C PHE A 120 8.92 -7.98 9.15
N GLU A 121 9.36 -8.06 10.39
CA GLU A 121 9.92 -9.25 10.99
C GLU A 121 9.21 -9.43 12.33
N TYR A 122 8.57 -10.58 12.53
CA TYR A 122 7.87 -10.91 13.75
C TYR A 122 8.25 -12.33 14.16
N GLU A 123 8.90 -12.45 15.31
CA GLU A 123 9.45 -13.71 15.82
C GLU A 123 10.34 -14.41 14.77
N GLU A 124 9.90 -15.52 14.21
CA GLU A 124 10.61 -16.27 13.16
C GLU A 124 10.00 -16.08 11.76
N VAL A 125 9.05 -15.15 11.62
CA VAL A 125 8.31 -14.89 10.38
C VAL A 125 8.73 -13.55 9.81
N SER A 126 9.33 -13.58 8.62
CA SER A 126 9.61 -12.39 7.81
C SER A 126 8.58 -12.24 6.69
N GLY A 127 8.19 -11.00 6.41
CA GLY A 127 7.20 -10.72 5.39
C GLY A 127 7.06 -9.23 5.12
N TYR A 128 5.89 -8.85 4.62
CA TYR A 128 5.57 -7.46 4.28
C TYR A 128 4.26 -7.02 4.92
N GLU A 129 4.32 -5.89 5.62
CA GLU A 129 3.15 -5.20 6.15
C GLU A 129 2.66 -4.19 5.11
N LEU A 130 1.36 -4.22 4.83
CA LEU A 130 0.66 -3.33 3.93
C LEU A 130 -0.16 -2.39 4.79
N LEU A 131 0.43 -1.24 5.13
CA LEU A 131 -0.19 -0.25 5.99
C LEU A 131 -1.08 0.67 5.16
N LEU A 132 -2.36 0.81 5.53
CA LEU A 132 -3.27 1.73 4.87
C LEU A 132 -2.73 3.16 4.99
N LYS A 133 -2.46 3.77 3.84
CA LYS A 133 -1.99 5.16 3.73
C LYS A 133 -3.13 6.10 3.47
N GLU A 134 -3.97 5.72 2.52
CA GLU A 134 -4.96 6.59 1.96
C GLU A 134 -6.21 5.79 1.59
N LYS A 135 -7.35 6.43 1.82
CA LYS A 135 -8.66 5.96 1.41
C LYS A 135 -9.37 7.12 0.73
N THR A 136 -9.55 7.04 -0.58
CA THR A 136 -10.21 8.09 -1.36
C THR A 136 -11.50 7.58 -1.98
N PRO A 137 -12.52 8.44 -2.15
CA PRO A 137 -13.63 8.15 -3.04
C PRO A 137 -13.09 7.89 -4.45
N ARG A 138 -13.63 6.89 -5.14
CA ARG A 138 -13.34 6.75 -6.57
C ARG A 138 -13.96 7.92 -7.31
N ASP A 139 -13.20 8.45 -8.26
CA ASP A 139 -13.72 9.44 -9.21
C ASP A 139 -14.97 8.84 -9.91
N GLY A 140 -16.13 9.44 -9.62
CA GLY A 140 -17.47 8.92 -9.93
C GLY A 140 -18.38 8.66 -8.71
N SER A 141 -17.89 8.78 -7.47
CA SER A 141 -18.69 8.77 -6.24
C SER A 141 -18.62 10.09 -5.47
N ALA A 142 -18.42 11.21 -6.17
CA ALA A 142 -18.88 12.50 -5.68
C ALA A 142 -20.40 12.48 -5.81
N SER A 143 -21.09 12.05 -4.76
CA SER A 143 -22.46 12.48 -4.56
C SER A 143 -22.39 13.99 -4.36
N ASP A 144 -22.88 14.71 -5.36
CA ASP A 144 -23.55 16.01 -5.20
C ASP A 144 -24.34 15.99 -3.88
N ASP A 145 -23.82 16.67 -2.87
CA ASP A 145 -24.64 17.24 -1.81
C ASP A 145 -24.77 18.72 -2.16
N GLU A 146 -25.86 19.03 -2.88
CA GLU A 146 -26.41 20.37 -3.10
C GLU A 146 -27.32 20.78 -1.93
#